data_AF-A0A257W7A2-F1
#
_entry.id   AF-A0A257W7A2-F1
#
_cell.length_a   1.000
_cell.length_b   1.000
_cell.length_c   1.000
_cell.angle_alpha   90.00
_cell.angle_beta   90.00
_cell.angle_gamma   90.00
#
_symmetry.space_group_name_H-M   'P 1'
#
loop_
_entity.id
_entity.type
_entity.pdbx_description
1 polymer ?
#
loop_
_entity_poly.entity_id
_entity_poly.type
_entity_poly.pdbx_seq_one_letter_code
_entity_poly.pdbx_strand_id
1 'polypeptide(L)'
;MKMNLYISDIKKGILTLMGFILLFATQAQTGKSPLTLADEYFAAGEYYTAAHLYGQYLKPIVKSRSVGDFPLSIKSRRGGTTAVVRNKEEVLAKMAESYRLAHYWQEASSIYQSLASSNPDTYVDGLYWFAVCQRNLGHYDSAR
;
A
#
# COMPACT_ATOMS: atom_id res chain seq x y z
N MET A 1 -9.14 49.88 -38.90
CA MET A 1 -9.62 48.50 -39.16
C MET A 1 -8.67 47.40 -38.61
N LYS A 2 -7.75 47.68 -37.68
CA LYS A 2 -6.87 46.66 -37.05
C LYS A 2 -7.35 46.18 -35.67
N MET A 3 -8.26 46.93 -35.04
CA MET A 3 -8.70 46.69 -33.65
C MET A 3 -9.69 45.51 -33.51
N ASN A 4 -10.47 45.23 -34.55
CA ASN A 4 -11.44 44.11 -34.54
C ASN A 4 -10.80 42.74 -34.78
N LEU A 5 -9.63 42.66 -35.42
CA LEU A 5 -8.89 41.40 -35.58
C LEU A 5 -8.32 40.91 -34.24
N TYR A 6 -7.70 41.83 -33.49
CA TYR A 6 -7.04 41.52 -32.20
C TYR A 6 -8.01 40.96 -31.15
N ILE A 7 -9.23 41.51 -31.10
CA ILE A 7 -10.28 41.05 -30.18
C ILE A 7 -10.78 39.65 -30.57
N SER A 8 -10.75 39.29 -31.86
CA SER A 8 -11.18 37.97 -32.33
C SER A 8 -10.16 36.88 -32.00
N ASP A 9 -8.87 37.19 -32.03
CA ASP A 9 -7.79 36.22 -31.74
C ASP A 9 -7.62 35.98 -30.22
N ILE A 10 -7.86 37.00 -29.39
CA ILE A 10 -7.92 36.83 -27.92
C ILE A 10 -9.10 35.95 -27.51
N LYS A 11 -10.27 36.13 -28.12
CA LYS A 11 -11.46 35.30 -27.83
C LYS A 11 -11.26 33.84 -28.24
N LYS A 12 -10.57 33.57 -29.35
CA LYS A 12 -10.19 32.22 -29.78
C LYS A 12 -9.20 31.58 -28.82
N GLY A 13 -8.20 32.33 -28.35
CA GLY A 13 -7.20 31.86 -27.37
C GLY A 13 -7.78 31.53 -25.99
N ILE A 14 -8.74 32.32 -25.52
CA ILE A 14 -9.46 32.05 -24.26
C ILE A 14 -10.37 30.81 -24.41
N LEU A 15 -10.97 30.60 -25.59
CA LEU A 15 -11.80 29.43 -25.87
C LEU A 15 -10.98 28.13 -25.97
N THR A 16 -9.74 28.17 -26.46
CA THR A 16 -8.84 26.99 -26.49
C THR A 16 -8.24 26.63 -25.14
N LEU A 17 -8.03 27.60 -24.24
CA LEU A 17 -7.47 27.34 -22.91
C LEU A 17 -8.48 26.68 -21.95
N MET A 18 -9.78 26.90 -22.17
CA MET A 18 -10.85 26.35 -21.34
C MET A 18 -11.20 24.87 -21.66
N GLY A 19 -10.74 24.35 -22.81
CA GLY A 19 -10.99 22.97 -23.25
C GLY A 19 -10.04 21.92 -22.66
N PHE A 20 -8.90 22.33 -22.07
CA PHE A 20 -7.86 21.40 -21.59
C PHE A 20 -8.09 20.87 -20.17
N ILE A 21 -9.08 21.40 -19.44
CA ILE A 21 -9.29 21.08 -18.00
C ILE A 21 -10.24 19.87 -17.80
N LEU A 22 -10.95 19.41 -18.84
CA LEU A 22 -11.97 18.36 -18.71
C LEU A 22 -11.46 16.91 -18.92
N LEU A 23 -10.16 16.70 -19.12
CA LEU A 23 -9.59 15.36 -19.38
C LEU A 23 -8.96 14.67 -18.17
N PHE A 24 -9.08 15.23 -16.97
CA PHE A 24 -8.83 14.45 -15.75
C PHE A 24 -10.02 13.53 -15.50
N ALA A 25 -10.02 12.41 -16.23
CA ALA A 25 -10.89 11.29 -15.99
C ALA A 25 -10.87 10.95 -14.49
N THR A 26 -12.02 11.12 -13.85
CA THR A 26 -12.29 10.60 -12.52
C THR A 26 -12.11 9.09 -12.56
N GLN A 27 -10.95 8.59 -12.14
CA GLN A 27 -10.74 7.17 -11.90
C GLN A 27 -11.72 6.76 -10.80
N ALA A 28 -12.78 6.05 -11.19
CA ALA A 28 -13.71 5.44 -10.25
C ALA A 28 -12.90 4.54 -9.32
N GLN A 29 -12.79 4.91 -8.04
CA GLN A 29 -12.11 4.11 -7.03
C GLN A 29 -12.99 2.91 -6.69
N THR A 30 -12.99 1.88 -7.55
CA THR A 30 -13.20 0.52 -7.07
C THR A 30 -12.13 0.31 -6.01
N GLY A 31 -12.53 0.33 -4.74
CA GLY A 31 -11.58 0.31 -3.62
C GLY A 31 -10.63 -0.87 -3.79
N LYS A 32 -9.37 -0.59 -4.17
CA LYS A 32 -8.36 -1.64 -4.32
C LYS A 32 -8.21 -2.34 -2.98
N SER A 33 -8.05 -3.66 -3.02
CA SER A 33 -7.75 -4.41 -1.79
C SER A 33 -6.44 -3.88 -1.19
N PRO A 34 -6.29 -3.83 0.15
CA PRO A 34 -5.05 -3.38 0.78
C PRO A 34 -3.82 -4.15 0.28
N LEU A 35 -4.00 -5.43 -0.06
CA LEU A 35 -2.94 -6.27 -0.60
C LEU A 35 -2.48 -5.84 -2.00
N THR A 36 -3.43 -5.59 -2.92
CA THR A 36 -3.11 -5.10 -4.27
C THR A 36 -2.39 -3.76 -4.21
N LEU A 37 -2.83 -2.88 -3.31
CA LEU A 37 -2.20 -1.58 -3.12
C LEU A 37 -0.78 -1.73 -2.52
N ALA A 38 -0.58 -2.66 -1.58
CA ALA A 38 0.74 -2.96 -1.03
C ALA A 38 1.72 -3.44 -2.10
N ASP A 39 1.29 -4.34 -2.99
CA ASP A 39 2.11 -4.82 -4.12
C ASP A 39 2.50 -3.67 -5.07
N GLU A 40 1.59 -2.72 -5.34
CA GLU A 40 1.88 -1.53 -6.16
C GLU A 40 2.93 -0.61 -5.50
N TYR A 41 2.79 -0.31 -4.21
CA TYR A 41 3.78 0.51 -3.50
C TYR A 41 5.13 -0.20 -3.37
N PHE A 42 5.12 -1.53 -3.20
CA PHE A 42 6.35 -2.32 -3.19
C PHE A 42 7.09 -2.21 -4.53
N ALA A 43 6.37 -2.35 -5.64
CA ALA A 43 6.94 -2.19 -6.98
C ALA A 43 7.42 -0.76 -7.26
N ALA A 44 6.79 0.25 -6.63
CA ALA A 44 7.21 1.65 -6.71
C ALA A 44 8.44 1.99 -5.85
N GLY A 45 8.93 1.07 -5.02
CA GLY A 45 10.03 1.32 -4.09
C GLY A 45 9.61 2.00 -2.77
N GLU A 46 8.31 2.20 -2.57
CA GLU A 46 7.73 2.81 -1.36
C GLU A 46 7.52 1.75 -0.27
N TYR A 47 8.63 1.18 0.19
CA TYR A 47 8.63 -0.04 0.99
C TYR A 47 7.99 0.12 2.37
N TYR A 48 8.18 1.26 3.04
CA TYR A 48 7.54 1.51 4.35
C TYR A 48 6.00 1.52 4.24
N THR A 49 5.49 2.18 3.20
CA THR A 49 4.06 2.24 2.90
C THR A 49 3.52 0.85 2.55
N ALA A 50 4.25 0.09 1.74
CA ALA A 50 3.90 -1.29 1.41
C ALA A 50 3.81 -2.18 2.66
N ALA A 51 4.80 -2.10 3.57
CA ALA A 51 4.82 -2.87 4.81
C ALA A 51 3.57 -2.60 5.67
N HIS A 52 3.17 -1.34 5.80
CA HIS A 52 1.96 -0.96 6.53
C HIS A 52 0.69 -1.52 5.89
N LEU A 53 0.59 -1.49 4.55
CA LEU A 53 -0.58 -2.01 3.83
C LEU A 53 -0.67 -3.55 3.92
N TYR A 54 0.46 -4.26 3.86
CA TYR A 54 0.48 -5.70 4.17
C TYR A 54 0.02 -5.96 5.61
N GLY A 55 0.46 -5.15 6.57
CA GLY A 55 0.00 -5.22 7.96
C GLY A 55 -1.51 -5.02 8.10
N GLN A 56 -2.09 -4.06 7.38
CA GLN A 56 -3.54 -3.84 7.35
C GLN A 56 -4.31 -5.02 6.73
N TYR A 57 -3.73 -5.68 5.72
CA TYR A 57 -4.32 -6.89 5.15
C TYR A 57 -4.30 -8.05 6.17
N LEU A 58 -3.19 -8.22 6.88
CA LEU A 58 -3.01 -9.29 7.88
C LEU A 58 -3.84 -9.07 9.15
N LYS A 59 -4.06 -7.81 9.53
CA LYS A 59 -4.83 -7.39 10.71
C LYS A 59 -5.84 -6.33 10.27
N PRO A 60 -6.93 -6.72 9.57
CA PRO A 60 -7.92 -5.75 9.15
C PRO A 60 -8.52 -5.08 10.37
N ILE A 61 -8.53 -3.74 10.37
CA ILE A 61 -9.19 -2.97 11.42
C ILE A 61 -10.67 -3.31 11.37
N VAL A 62 -11.14 -4.13 12.31
CA VAL A 62 -12.56 -4.34 12.52
C VAL A 62 -13.10 -3.02 13.05
N LYS A 63 -13.63 -2.19 12.15
CA LYS A 63 -14.39 -1.01 12.55
C LYS A 63 -15.59 -1.53 13.35
N SER A 64 -15.54 -1.43 14.68
CA SER A 64 -16.73 -1.59 15.48
C SER A 64 -17.71 -0.55 14.97
N ARG A 65 -18.86 -1.00 14.45
CA ARG A 65 -19.97 -0.06 14.28
C ARG A 65 -20.23 0.50 15.66
N SER A 66 -20.16 1.82 15.83
CA SER A 66 -20.98 2.42 16.87
C SER A 66 -22.40 2.05 16.49
N VAL A 67 -23.01 1.13 17.23
CA VAL A 67 -24.45 0.90 17.19
C VAL A 67 -25.06 2.15 17.83
N GLY A 68 -25.09 3.22 17.04
CA GLY A 68 -25.77 4.46 17.34
C GLY A 68 -27.02 4.49 16.46
N ASP A 69 -28.15 4.29 17.11
CA ASP A 69 -29.51 4.28 16.58
C ASP A 69 -29.82 5.45 15.64
N PHE A 70 -29.78 5.21 14.33
CA PHE A 70 -30.53 6.03 13.38
C PHE A 70 -31.24 5.13 12.36
N PRO A 71 -32.59 5.03 12.40
CA PRO A 71 -33.36 4.02 11.67
C PRO A 71 -33.45 4.22 10.14
N LEU A 72 -32.61 5.07 9.54
CA LEU A 72 -32.68 5.40 8.09
C LEU A 72 -31.35 5.25 7.31
N SER A 73 -30.32 4.61 7.87
CA SER A 73 -29.08 4.38 7.11
C SER A 73 -29.11 3.08 6.31
N ILE A 74 -29.83 3.06 5.18
CA ILE A 74 -29.51 2.11 4.09
C ILE A 74 -28.24 2.65 3.41
N LYS A 75 -27.08 2.08 3.72
CA LYS A 75 -25.86 2.27 2.90
C LYS A 75 -25.26 0.93 2.52
N SER A 76 -25.32 0.71 1.21
CA SER A 76 -24.85 -0.42 0.41
C SER A 76 -23.66 -1.17 0.99
N ARG A 77 -23.78 -2.51 1.07
CA ARG A 77 -22.63 -3.42 1.04
C ARG A 77 -21.83 -3.10 -0.22
N ARG A 78 -20.76 -2.31 -0.10
CA ARG A 78 -19.76 -2.18 -1.16
C ARG A 78 -19.18 -3.57 -1.39
N GLY A 79 -19.26 -4.01 -2.66
CA GLY A 79 -18.88 -5.33 -3.09
C GLY A 79 -17.53 -5.75 -2.53
N GLY A 80 -17.50 -6.93 -1.93
CA GLY A 80 -16.25 -7.61 -1.64
C GLY A 80 -15.56 -7.85 -2.98
N THR A 81 -14.51 -7.09 -3.24
CA THR A 81 -13.48 -7.52 -4.17
C THR A 81 -13.07 -8.91 -3.73
N THR A 82 -13.16 -9.89 -4.62
CA THR A 82 -12.67 -11.25 -4.42
C THR A 82 -11.24 -11.13 -3.93
N ALA A 83 -11.03 -11.24 -2.62
CA ALA A 83 -9.71 -11.14 -2.05
C ALA A 83 -8.93 -12.31 -2.65
N VAL A 84 -7.84 -12.00 -3.36
CA VAL A 84 -6.89 -13.03 -3.75
C VAL A 84 -6.44 -13.66 -2.43
N VAL A 85 -6.91 -14.88 -2.16
CA VAL A 85 -6.59 -15.60 -0.93
C VAL A 85 -5.13 -15.99 -1.03
N ARG A 86 -4.27 -15.08 -0.57
CA ARG A 86 -2.84 -15.32 -0.42
C ARG A 86 -2.58 -15.95 0.92
N ASN A 87 -1.63 -16.89 0.95
CA ASN A 87 -1.16 -17.45 2.20
C ASN A 87 -0.69 -16.31 3.11
N LYS A 88 -1.17 -16.31 4.35
CA LYS A 88 -0.83 -15.31 5.37
C LYS A 88 0.68 -15.19 5.54
N GLU A 89 1.39 -16.30 5.47
CA GLU A 89 2.84 -16.37 5.65
C GLU A 89 3.59 -15.73 4.48
N GLU A 90 3.12 -15.88 3.24
CA GLU A 90 3.68 -15.18 2.07
C GLU A 90 3.53 -13.66 2.23
N VAL A 91 2.37 -13.20 2.69
CA VAL A 91 2.13 -11.77 2.92
C VAL A 91 3.00 -11.25 4.06
N LEU A 92 3.18 -12.05 5.12
CA LEU A 92 4.07 -11.74 6.23
C LEU A 92 5.54 -11.67 5.77
N ALA A 93 5.98 -12.55 4.88
CA ALA A 93 7.31 -12.52 4.27
C ALA A 93 7.53 -11.26 3.42
N LYS A 94 6.54 -10.88 2.59
CA LYS A 94 6.58 -9.61 1.84
C LYS A 94 6.63 -8.40 2.76
N MET A 95 5.92 -8.43 3.88
CA MET A 95 5.98 -7.38 4.90
C MET A 95 7.38 -7.28 5.53
N ALA A 96 8.01 -8.41 5.87
CA ALA A 96 9.38 -8.45 6.39
C ALA A 96 10.39 -7.83 5.40
N GLU A 97 10.31 -8.25 4.14
CA GLU A 97 11.19 -7.76 3.08
C GLU A 97 10.99 -6.26 2.84
N SER A 98 9.74 -5.79 2.88
CA SER A 98 9.43 -4.36 2.78
C SER A 98 10.07 -3.57 3.93
N TYR A 99 9.97 -4.04 5.18
CA TYR A 99 10.65 -3.37 6.29
C TYR A 99 12.17 -3.41 6.16
N ARG A 100 12.74 -4.52 5.71
CA ARG A 100 14.18 -4.67 5.48
C ARG A 100 14.69 -3.65 4.46
N LEU A 101 14.00 -3.53 3.33
CA LEU A 101 14.32 -2.57 2.26
C LEU A 101 14.11 -1.12 2.69
N ALA A 102 13.18 -0.87 3.61
CA ALA A 102 12.97 0.43 4.24
C ALA A 102 13.92 0.71 5.43
N HIS A 103 14.83 -0.20 5.76
CA HIS A 103 15.76 -0.12 6.91
C HIS A 103 15.09 -0.11 8.31
N TYR A 104 13.88 -0.66 8.41
CA TYR A 104 13.16 -0.91 9.67
C TYR A 104 13.57 -2.28 10.22
N TRP A 105 14.83 -2.36 10.68
CA TRP A 105 15.49 -3.61 11.03
C TRP A 105 14.84 -4.36 12.19
N GLN A 106 14.29 -3.63 13.17
CA GLN A 106 13.67 -4.25 14.33
C GLN A 106 12.40 -5.01 13.93
N GLU A 107 11.52 -4.37 13.17
CA GLU A 107 10.30 -4.95 12.65
C GLU A 107 10.61 -6.13 11.73
N ALA A 108 11.52 -5.94 10.77
CA ALA A 108 11.95 -7.00 9.85
C ALA A 108 12.50 -8.22 10.61
N SER A 109 13.39 -8.00 11.60
CA SER A 109 14.01 -9.08 12.37
C SER A 109 12.98 -9.96 13.08
N SER A 110 11.98 -9.34 13.73
CA SER A 110 10.95 -10.07 14.47
C SER A 110 10.12 -10.98 13.55
N ILE A 111 9.86 -10.52 12.33
CA ILE A 111 9.08 -11.27 11.35
C ILE A 111 9.89 -12.42 10.76
N TYR A 112 11.15 -12.17 10.35
CA TYR A 112 12.02 -13.23 9.83
C TYR A 112 12.27 -14.34 10.85
N GLN A 113 12.49 -13.98 12.12
CA GLN A 113 12.64 -14.97 13.19
C GLN A 113 11.38 -15.83 13.32
N SER A 114 10.20 -15.21 13.28
CA SER A 114 8.93 -15.94 13.35
C SER A 114 8.73 -16.86 12.15
N LEU A 115 9.05 -16.42 10.93
CA LEU A 115 8.90 -17.23 9.72
C LEU A 115 9.83 -18.44 9.72
N ALA A 116 11.10 -18.23 10.05
CA ALA A 116 12.08 -19.31 10.13
C ALA A 116 11.74 -20.32 11.23
N SER A 117 11.16 -19.87 12.35
CA SER A 117 10.75 -20.76 13.44
C SER A 117 9.50 -21.57 13.09
N SER A 118 8.55 -20.97 12.36
CA SER A 118 7.28 -21.63 12.02
C SER A 118 7.40 -22.60 10.85
N ASN A 119 8.13 -22.23 9.78
CA ASN A 119 8.28 -23.05 8.58
C ASN A 119 9.73 -22.99 8.06
N PRO A 120 10.68 -23.66 8.73
CA PRO A 120 12.10 -23.58 8.40
C PRO A 120 12.42 -24.05 6.97
N ASP A 121 11.69 -25.04 6.46
CA ASP A 121 11.91 -25.59 5.11
C ASP A 121 11.48 -24.62 3.99
N THR A 122 10.50 -23.76 4.27
CA THR A 122 10.00 -22.75 3.32
C THR A 122 10.83 -21.47 3.39
N TYR A 123 11.22 -21.06 4.59
CA TYR A 123 11.94 -19.81 4.87
C TYR A 123 13.38 -20.08 5.29
N VAL A 124 14.10 -20.81 4.44
CA VAL A 124 15.49 -21.25 4.70
C VAL A 124 16.42 -20.06 4.92
N ASP A 125 16.18 -18.94 4.23
CA ASP A 125 16.93 -17.70 4.35
C ASP A 125 16.45 -16.80 5.51
N GLY A 126 15.41 -17.20 6.23
CA GLY A 126 14.83 -16.40 7.32
C GLY A 126 15.82 -16.14 8.45
N LEU A 127 16.59 -17.14 8.88
CA LEU A 127 17.64 -16.95 9.89
C LEU A 127 18.80 -16.08 9.39
N TYR A 128 19.14 -16.19 8.11
CA TYR A 128 20.15 -15.33 7.49
C TYR A 128 19.70 -13.86 7.52
N TRP A 129 18.49 -13.55 7.08
CA TRP A 129 17.97 -12.19 7.11
C TRP A 129 17.74 -11.66 8.52
N PHE A 130 17.34 -12.52 9.46
CA PHE A 130 17.32 -12.19 10.88
C PHE A 130 18.71 -11.74 11.36
N ALA A 131 19.75 -12.53 11.10
CA ALA A 131 21.12 -12.18 11.50
C ALA A 131 21.60 -10.88 10.86
N VAL A 132 21.29 -10.64 9.58
CA VAL A 132 21.59 -9.36 8.90
C VAL A 132 20.91 -8.19 9.63
N CYS A 133 19.63 -8.33 9.99
CA CYS A 133 18.92 -7.29 10.74
C CYS A 133 19.56 -7.05 12.12
N GLN A 134 19.91 -8.11 12.85
CA GLN A 134 20.57 -8.00 14.16
C GLN A 134 21.91 -7.27 14.07
N ARG A 135 22.71 -7.50 13.02
CA ARG A 135 23.96 -6.74 12.80
C ARG A 135 23.71 -5.26 12.58
N ASN A 136 22.69 -4.91 11.81
CA ASN A 136 22.31 -3.51 11.58
C ASN A 136 21.80 -2.83 12.87
N LEU A 137 21.24 -3.60 13.80
CA LEU A 137 20.85 -3.13 15.15
C LEU A 137 22.02 -3.09 16.14
N GLY A 138 23.21 -3.58 15.77
CA GLY A 138 24.36 -3.70 16.68
C GLY A 138 24.31 -4.91 17.62
N HIS A 139 23.35 -5.82 17.46
CA HIS A 139 23.19 -7.02 18.27
C HIS A 139 24.02 -8.20 17.73
N TYR A 140 25.35 -8.06 17.76
CA TYR A 140 26.25 -9.07 17.16
C TYR A 140 26.19 -10.45 17.82
N ASP A 141 25.87 -10.52 19.10
CA ASP A 141 25.72 -11.79 19.82
C ASP A 141 24.51 -12.59 19.32
N SER A 142 23.44 -11.90 18.93
CA SER A 142 22.23 -12.51 18.37
C SER A 142 22.32 -12.79 16.87
N ALA A 143 23.38 -12.34 16.19
CA ALA A 143 23.58 -12.45 14.75
C ALA A 143 24.54 -13.58 14.33
N ARG A 144 24.77 -14.53 15.22
CA ARG A 144 25.68 -15.67 15.04
C ARG A 144 24.96 -16.88 14.49
#